data_AF-J9BA69-F1
#
_entry.id   AF-J9BA69-F1
#
_cell.length_a   1.000
_cell.length_b   1.000
_cell.length_c   1.000
_cell.angle_alpha   90.00
_cell.angle_beta   90.00
_cell.angle_gamma   90.00
#
_symmetry.space_group_name_H-M   'P 1'
#
loop_
_entity.id
_entity.type
_entity.pdbx_description
1 polymer ?
#
loop_
_entity_poly.entity_id
_entity_poly.type
_entity_poly.pdbx_seq_one_letter_code
_entity_poly.pdbx_strand_id
1 'polypeptide(L)' 'KSAPPQCISLAWSADGQTLYAGYTDNVIRIWQVSVAQIRS' A
#
# COMPACT_ATOMS: atom_id res chain seq x y z
N LYS A 1 20.12 -4.59 17.24
CA LYS A 1 19.29 -3.66 16.44
C LYS A 1 18.35 -4.52 15.60
N SER A 2 17.04 -4.40 15.74
CA SER A 2 16.09 -5.13 14.90
C SER A 2 16.19 -4.63 13.45
N ALA A 3 16.09 -5.55 12.49
CA ALA A 3 16.01 -5.19 11.08
C ALA A 3 14.71 -4.40 10.81
N PRO A 4 14.72 -3.46 9.84
CA PRO A 4 13.50 -2.78 9.44
C PRO A 4 12.51 -3.78 8.81
N PRO A 5 11.19 -3.57 8.95
CA PRO A 5 10.20 -4.41 8.29
C PRO A 5 10.39 -4.41 6.76
N GLN A 6 10.29 -5.57 6.13
CA GLN A 6 10.41 -5.72 4.68
C GLN A 6 9.05 -6.04 4.06
N CYS A 7 8.77 -5.46 2.89
CA CYS A 7 7.60 -5.80 2.10
C CYS A 7 7.84 -7.15 1.40
N ILE A 8 6.89 -8.07 1.51
CA ILE A 8 6.98 -9.42 0.93
C ILE A 8 5.87 -9.74 -0.07
N SER A 9 4.82 -8.92 -0.12
CA SER A 9 3.70 -9.11 -1.05
C SER A 9 2.99 -7.79 -1.34
N LEU A 10 2.44 -7.68 -2.55
CA LEU A 10 1.67 -6.54 -3.03
C LEU A 10 0.45 -7.02 -3.81
N ALA A 11 -0.70 -6.36 -3.61
CA ALA A 11 -1.92 -6.62 -4.35
C ALA A 11 -2.71 -5.33 -4.55
N TRP A 12 -3.23 -5.15 -5.77
CA TRP A 12 -4.20 -4.09 -6.09
C TRP A 12 -5.62 -4.62 -5.93
N SER A 13 -6.54 -3.77 -5.46
CA SER A 13 -7.98 -4.02 -5.61
C SER A 13 -8.36 -4.07 -7.09
N ALA A 14 -9.44 -4.77 -7.41
CA ALA A 14 -9.90 -4.94 -8.80
C ALA A 14 -10.24 -3.60 -9.49
N ASP A 15 -10.65 -2.59 -8.72
CA ASP A 15 -10.94 -1.24 -9.19
C ASP A 15 -9.70 -0.32 -9.26
N GLY A 16 -8.53 -0.81 -8.84
CA GLY A 16 -7.27 -0.05 -8.82
C GLY A 16 -7.22 1.09 -7.80
N GLN A 17 -8.22 1.23 -6.93
CA GLN A 17 -8.29 2.35 -5.98
C GLN A 17 -7.50 2.10 -4.69
N THR A 18 -7.21 0.84 -4.37
CA THR A 18 -6.53 0.46 -3.12
C THR A 18 -5.33 -0.45 -3.39
N LEU A 19 -4.19 -0.10 -2.80
CA LEU A 19 -2.99 -0.93 -2.74
C LEU A 19 -2.86 -1.55 -1.35
N TYR A 20 -2.66 -2.86 -1.30
CA TYR A 20 -2.36 -3.63 -0.08
C TYR A 20 -0.90 -4.11 -0.13
N ALA A 21 -0.14 -3.87 0.94
CA ALA A 21 1.22 -4.40 1.10
C ALA A 21 1.38 -5.18 2.41
N GLY A 22 1.82 -6.43 2.32
CA GLY A 22 2.14 -7.28 3.46
C GLY A 22 3.61 -7.18 3.86
N TYR A 23 3.88 -7.08 5.15
CA TYR A 23 5.23 -6.94 5.70
C TYR A 23 5.60 -8.04 6.71
N THR A 24 6.90 -8.20 6.94
CA THR A 24 7.47 -9.16 7.91
C THR A 24 7.16 -8.84 9.38
N ASP A 25 6.61 -7.66 9.65
CA ASP A 25 6.18 -7.22 10.99
C ASP A 25 4.74 -7.64 11.33
N ASN A 26 4.13 -8.49 10.50
CA ASN A 26 2.72 -8.90 10.59
C ASN A 26 1.73 -7.73 10.40
N VAL A 27 2.17 -6.62 9.81
CA VAL A 27 1.31 -5.46 9.51
C VAL A 27 1.02 -5.40 8.02
N ILE A 28 -0.25 -5.20 7.67
CA ILE A 28 -0.67 -4.86 6.31
C ILE A 28 -0.84 -3.35 6.24
N ARG A 29 -0.16 -2.72 5.28
CA ARG A 29 -0.29 -1.29 5.00
C ARG A 29 -1.22 -1.11 3.80
N ILE A 30 -2.07 -0.09 3.86
CA ILE A 30 -3.14 0.18 2.89
C ILE A 30 -3.01 1.63 2.41
N TRP A 31 -3.07 1.84 1.10
CA TRP A 31 -3.09 3.17 0.48
C TRP A 31 -4.27 3.29 -0.48
N GLN A 32 -4.98 4.42 -0.40
CA GLN A 32 -6.04 4.77 -1.34
C GLN A 32 -5.53 5.76 -2.37
N VAL A 33 -5.85 5.53 -3.65
CA VAL A 33 -5.52 6.43 -4.74
C VAL A 33 -6.54 7.56 -4.78
N SER A 34 -6.16 8.74 -4.32
CA SER A 34 -6.97 9.96 -4.49
C SER A 34 -6.61 10.65 -5.80
N VAL A 35 -7.61 10.87 -6.67
CA VAL A 35 -7.41 11.74 -7.84
C VAL A 35 -7.30 13.18 -7.37
N ALA A 36 -6.13 13.79 -7.54
CA ALA A 36 -5.99 15.23 -7.37
C ALA A 36 -6.76 15.92 -8.51
N GLN A 37 -7.81 16.68 -8.19
CA GLN A 37 -8.41 17.60 -9.17
C GLN A 37 -7.41 18.71 -9.47
N ILE A 38 -6.73 18.62 -10.61
CA ILE A 38 -6.07 19.78 -11.20
C ILE A 38 -7.19 20.68 -11.74
N ARG A 39 -7.44 21.81 -11.09
CA ARG A 39 -8.28 22.87 -11.66
C ARG A 39 -7.45 23.56 -12.74
N SER A 40 -7.96 23.54 -13.97
CA SER A 40 -7.46 24.30 -15.12
C SER A 40 -7.51 25.80 -14.88
#